data_AF-A0A1F2QQQ0-F1
#
_entry.id   AF-A0A1F2QQQ0-F1
#
_cell.length_a   1.000
_cell.length_b   1.000
_cell.length_c   1.000
_cell.angle_alpha   90.00
_cell.angle_beta   90.00
_cell.angle_gamma   90.00
#
_symmetry.space_group_name_H-M   'P 1'
#
loop_
_entity.id
_entity.type
_entity.pdbx_description
1 polymer ?
#
loop_
_entity_poly.entity_id
_entity_poly.type
_entity_poly.pdbx_seq_one_letter_code
_entity_poly.pdbx_strand_id
1 'polypeptide(L)'
;MLLLIPVLIGLFLAVNMGASGTAPSFAAPLGANLIRRESVPGLFGLFVLLGAVVAGHKVVRTLSGEILPASAMQAALVSIILLAVALSLFFANLLRVPQSTSQSTVLALVGCAVYLDNLQTNKLFTWIIPTWFAYPLVAFAITYLFARFFYRPLKKSERINFDQVAVHPIWKYLTVASSCYVAFSIGSNNVANAAGPLSSLFSNVFQIPPGDPDFTLIGLAALIVVAPWFGIGSSLMGERVTRTTSQEIVLFGPLGATFISTLTATLLLLASLTRGIPTSLVQLNTACIIAIGMVKAGFKQTATETAVPRLLAVWAAAPVFAFACAYGLTALADGLGWLR
;
A
#
# COMPACT_ATOMS: atom_id res chain seq x y z
N MET A 1 -10.21 -28.81 -2.90
CA MET A 1 -9.69 -28.00 -4.02
C MET A 1 -10.21 -26.56 -4.02
N LEU A 2 -11.49 -26.30 -3.67
CA LEU A 2 -12.07 -24.95 -3.63
C LEU A 2 -11.34 -23.92 -2.75
N LEU A 3 -10.78 -24.32 -1.59
CA LEU A 3 -10.04 -23.40 -0.70
C LEU A 3 -8.62 -23.07 -1.18
N LEU A 4 -8.05 -23.87 -2.08
CA LEU A 4 -6.69 -23.65 -2.57
C LEU A 4 -6.64 -22.46 -3.53
N ILE A 5 -7.69 -22.27 -4.34
CA ILE A 5 -7.78 -21.19 -5.32
C ILE A 5 -7.66 -19.78 -4.69
N PRO A 6 -8.50 -19.38 -3.71
CA PRO A 6 -8.39 -18.05 -3.11
C PRO A 6 -7.04 -17.84 -2.40
N VAL A 7 -6.48 -18.90 -1.79
CA VAL A 7 -5.14 -18.84 -1.19
C VAL A 7 -4.09 -18.54 -2.26
N LEU A 8 -4.02 -19.31 -3.34
CA LEU A 8 -3.03 -19.09 -4.40
C LEU A 8 -3.16 -17.68 -5.03
N ILE A 9 -4.38 -17.20 -5.25
CA ILE A 9 -4.61 -15.84 -5.75
C ILE A 9 -4.15 -14.80 -4.73
N GLY A 10 -4.45 -14.99 -3.44
CA GLY A 10 -3.99 -14.11 -2.36
C GLY A 10 -2.47 -14.06 -2.23
N LEU A 11 -1.79 -15.19 -2.39
CA LEU A 11 -0.33 -15.28 -2.41
C LEU A 11 0.25 -14.60 -3.66
N PHE A 12 -0.36 -14.79 -4.83
CA PHE A 12 0.03 -14.07 -6.05
C PHE A 12 -0.16 -12.56 -5.90
N LEU A 13 -1.25 -12.11 -5.30
CA LEU A 13 -1.47 -10.70 -4.96
C LEU A 13 -0.38 -10.19 -4.01
N ALA A 14 0.01 -10.96 -2.99
CA ALA A 14 1.08 -10.61 -2.06
C ALA A 14 2.46 -10.48 -2.73
N VAL A 15 2.79 -11.35 -3.69
CA VAL A 15 3.99 -11.23 -4.53
C VAL A 15 3.97 -9.92 -5.32
N ASN A 16 2.85 -9.59 -5.96
CA ASN A 16 2.73 -8.33 -6.71
C ASN A 16 2.82 -7.10 -5.79
N MET A 17 2.19 -7.14 -4.62
CA MET A 17 2.30 -6.09 -3.61
C MET A 17 3.74 -5.94 -3.12
N GLY A 18 4.44 -7.05 -2.90
CA GLY A 18 5.84 -7.07 -2.54
C GLY A 18 6.72 -6.34 -3.53
N ALA A 19 6.58 -6.66 -4.82
CA ALA A 19 7.30 -5.99 -5.90
C ALA A 19 7.03 -4.48 -5.95
N SER A 20 5.76 -4.08 -5.83
CA SER A 20 5.36 -2.67 -5.87
C SER A 20 5.78 -1.89 -4.63
N GLY A 21 5.86 -2.56 -3.47
CA GLY A 21 6.20 -1.98 -2.18
C GLY A 21 7.70 -1.76 -1.97
N THR A 22 8.57 -2.46 -2.71
CA THR A 22 10.03 -2.30 -2.57
C THR A 22 10.49 -0.90 -2.94
N ALA A 23 9.94 -0.32 -4.01
CA ALA A 23 10.33 1.00 -4.50
C ALA A 23 10.08 2.12 -3.47
N PRO A 24 8.86 2.32 -2.94
CA PRO A 24 8.63 3.36 -1.94
C PRO A 24 9.40 3.16 -0.64
N SER A 25 9.83 1.93 -0.31
CA SER A 25 10.64 1.68 0.88
C SER A 25 12.13 1.91 0.65
N PHE A 26 12.72 1.36 -0.41
CA PHE A 26 14.17 1.21 -0.54
C PHE A 26 14.79 1.96 -1.73
N ALA A 27 14.02 2.69 -2.53
CA ALA A 27 14.57 3.47 -3.64
C ALA A 27 15.60 4.53 -3.19
N ALA A 28 15.38 5.17 -2.04
CA ALA A 28 16.31 6.16 -1.49
C ALA A 28 17.69 5.59 -1.09
N PRO A 29 17.78 4.58 -0.19
CA PRO A 29 19.08 4.04 0.19
C PRO A 29 19.78 3.30 -0.95
N LEU A 30 19.03 2.71 -1.90
CA LEU A 30 19.60 2.13 -3.11
C LEU A 30 20.18 3.18 -4.05
N GLY A 31 19.45 4.27 -4.30
CA GLY A 31 19.91 5.36 -5.16
C GLY A 31 21.13 6.08 -4.60
N ALA A 32 21.26 6.14 -3.28
CA ALA A 32 22.42 6.70 -2.59
C ALA A 32 23.56 5.67 -2.35
N ASN A 33 23.49 4.46 -2.92
CA ASN A 33 24.47 3.37 -2.74
C ASN A 33 24.76 3.03 -1.26
N LEU A 34 23.78 3.19 -0.38
CA LEU A 34 23.92 2.96 1.07
C LEU A 34 23.78 1.48 1.45
N ILE A 35 23.05 0.71 0.64
CA ILE A 35 22.78 -0.71 0.84
C ILE A 35 22.95 -1.49 -0.46
N ARG A 36 23.16 -2.80 -0.31
CA ARG A 36 23.28 -3.76 -1.40
C ARG A 36 21.90 -4.20 -1.89
N ARG A 37 21.71 -4.32 -3.21
CA ARG A 37 20.42 -4.71 -3.83
C ARG A 37 19.94 -6.06 -3.33
N GLU A 38 20.88 -6.98 -3.10
CA GLU A 38 20.65 -8.36 -2.67
C GLU A 38 20.10 -8.44 -1.25
N SER A 39 20.38 -7.45 -0.40
CA SER A 39 19.86 -7.39 0.98
C SER A 39 18.42 -6.87 1.08
N VAL A 40 17.92 -6.19 0.05
CA VAL A 40 16.62 -5.50 0.08
C VAL A 40 15.45 -6.46 0.27
N PRO A 41 15.33 -7.58 -0.47
CA PRO A 41 14.20 -8.49 -0.29
C PRO A 41 14.10 -9.07 1.13
N GLY A 42 15.25 -9.39 1.74
CA GLY A 42 15.31 -9.92 3.10
C GLY A 42 14.91 -8.89 4.16
N LEU A 43 15.47 -7.68 4.09
CA LEU A 43 15.11 -6.58 5.00
C LEU A 43 13.64 -6.18 4.83
N PHE A 44 13.18 -6.02 3.59
CA PHE A 44 11.79 -5.68 3.30
C PHE A 44 10.83 -6.73 3.82
N GLY A 45 11.06 -8.01 3.50
CA GLY A 45 10.21 -9.11 3.96
C GLY A 45 10.15 -9.23 5.48
N LEU A 46 11.28 -9.08 6.17
CA LEU A 46 11.34 -9.12 7.63
C LEU A 46 10.51 -8.00 8.25
N PHE A 47 10.72 -6.75 7.86
CA PHE A 47 10.00 -5.62 8.44
C PHE A 47 8.52 -5.62 8.05
N VAL A 48 8.16 -6.06 6.85
CA VAL A 48 6.75 -6.28 6.47
C VAL A 48 6.10 -7.33 7.37
N LEU A 49 6.77 -8.45 7.64
CA LEU A 49 6.26 -9.48 8.56
C LEU A 49 6.09 -8.93 9.98
N LEU A 50 7.09 -8.22 10.50
CA LEU A 50 7.00 -7.59 11.83
C LEU A 50 5.84 -6.60 11.91
N GLY A 51 5.67 -5.75 10.90
CA GLY A 51 4.58 -4.79 10.82
C GLY A 51 3.20 -5.45 10.73
N ALA A 52 3.09 -6.53 9.94
CA ALA A 52 1.88 -7.31 9.80
C ALA A 52 1.46 -7.91 11.15
N VAL A 53 2.38 -8.57 11.85
CA VAL A 53 2.11 -9.22 13.14
C VAL A 53 1.79 -8.19 14.23
N VAL A 54 2.56 -7.11 14.33
CA VAL A 54 2.43 -6.13 15.42
C VAL A 54 1.24 -5.19 15.23
N ALA A 55 0.95 -4.78 13.99
CA ALA A 55 0.03 -3.67 13.72
C ALA A 55 -1.00 -3.95 12.61
N GLY A 56 -1.01 -5.15 12.02
CA GLY A 56 -1.89 -5.50 10.90
C GLY A 56 -3.33 -5.86 11.26
N HIS A 57 -3.57 -6.32 12.49
CA HIS A 57 -4.85 -6.94 12.87
C HIS A 57 -6.07 -6.00 12.71
N LYS A 58 -5.94 -4.71 13.02
CA LYS A 58 -7.07 -3.75 12.89
C LYS A 58 -7.50 -3.53 11.44
N VAL A 59 -6.56 -3.57 10.49
CA VAL A 59 -6.87 -3.44 9.06
C VAL A 59 -7.48 -4.73 8.53
N VAL A 60 -6.98 -5.90 8.98
CA VAL A 60 -7.60 -7.20 8.69
C VAL A 60 -9.06 -7.20 9.11
N ARG A 61 -9.38 -6.80 10.35
CA ARG A 61 -10.77 -6.69 10.84
C ARG A 61 -11.65 -5.84 9.94
N THR A 62 -11.11 -4.73 9.41
CA THR A 62 -11.85 -3.83 8.53
C THR A 62 -12.18 -4.50 7.20
N LEU A 63 -11.18 -5.13 6.58
CA LEU A 63 -11.31 -5.77 5.27
C LEU A 63 -12.00 -7.14 5.32
N SER A 64 -12.12 -7.74 6.51
CA SER A 64 -12.73 -9.05 6.71
C SER A 64 -14.24 -8.97 6.94
N GLY A 65 -14.77 -7.84 7.45
CA GLY A 65 -16.19 -7.80 7.81
C GLY A 65 -16.88 -6.44 7.87
N GLU A 66 -16.18 -5.31 7.70
CA GLU A 66 -16.75 -3.96 7.91
C GLU A 66 -17.10 -3.22 6.60
N ILE A 67 -16.98 -3.91 5.46
CA ILE A 67 -17.36 -3.42 4.13
C ILE A 67 -18.34 -4.42 3.47
N LEU A 68 -17.96 -5.70 3.49
CA LEU A 68 -18.79 -6.83 3.08
C LEU A 68 -18.96 -7.75 4.31
N PRO A 69 -20.17 -8.24 4.64
CA PRO A 69 -20.38 -9.09 5.81
C PRO A 69 -19.51 -10.35 5.76
N ALA A 70 -18.92 -10.72 6.90
CA ALA A 70 -18.05 -11.89 6.99
C ALA A 70 -18.75 -13.17 6.53
N SER A 71 -20.05 -13.32 6.78
CA SER A 71 -20.85 -14.48 6.34
C SER A 71 -20.94 -14.66 4.81
N ALA A 72 -20.75 -13.59 4.03
CA ALA A 72 -20.74 -13.66 2.57
C ALA A 72 -19.39 -14.13 2.00
N MET A 73 -18.32 -14.15 2.82
CA MET A 73 -16.94 -14.45 2.39
C MET A 73 -16.70 -15.95 2.20
N GLN A 74 -17.34 -16.53 1.18
CA GLN A 74 -17.12 -17.91 0.76
C GLN A 74 -16.00 -18.02 -0.29
N ALA A 75 -15.57 -19.25 -0.57
CA ALA A 75 -14.40 -19.51 -1.42
C ALA A 75 -14.51 -18.87 -2.81
N ALA A 76 -15.68 -18.95 -3.46
CA ALA A 76 -15.92 -18.36 -4.77
C ALA A 76 -15.81 -16.82 -4.72
N LEU A 77 -16.50 -16.18 -3.78
CA LEU A 77 -16.53 -14.72 -3.67
C LEU A 77 -15.16 -14.15 -3.28
N VAL A 78 -14.45 -14.79 -2.35
CA VAL A 78 -13.09 -14.39 -1.97
C VAL A 78 -12.11 -14.55 -3.13
N SER A 79 -12.27 -15.60 -3.95
CA SER A 79 -11.48 -15.76 -5.18
C SER A 79 -11.73 -14.61 -6.15
N ILE A 80 -12.99 -14.20 -6.34
CA ILE A 80 -13.37 -13.06 -7.20
C ILE A 80 -12.75 -11.76 -6.69
N ILE A 81 -12.88 -11.45 -5.40
CA ILE A 81 -12.33 -10.25 -4.77
C ILE A 81 -10.82 -10.19 -4.99
N LEU A 82 -10.10 -11.26 -4.59
CA LEU A 82 -8.64 -11.28 -4.69
C LEU A 82 -8.16 -11.26 -6.14
N LEU A 83 -8.88 -11.90 -7.06
CA LEU A 83 -8.55 -11.91 -8.49
C LEU A 83 -8.72 -10.53 -9.10
N ALA A 84 -9.82 -9.83 -8.81
CA ALA A 84 -10.06 -8.47 -9.31
C ALA A 84 -8.95 -7.50 -8.87
N VAL A 85 -8.52 -7.59 -7.60
CA VAL A 85 -7.41 -6.78 -7.08
C VAL A 85 -6.08 -7.19 -7.73
N ALA A 86 -5.82 -8.49 -7.85
CA ALA A 86 -4.60 -9.01 -8.46
C ALA A 86 -4.46 -8.59 -9.92
N LEU A 87 -5.53 -8.68 -10.71
CA LEU A 87 -5.56 -8.22 -12.10
C LEU A 87 -5.33 -6.72 -12.21
N SER A 88 -6.01 -5.94 -11.37
CA SER A 88 -5.83 -4.49 -11.31
C SER A 88 -4.35 -4.13 -11.06
N LEU A 89 -3.75 -4.72 -10.03
CA LEU A 89 -2.34 -4.52 -9.69
C LEU A 89 -1.38 -5.03 -10.77
N PHE A 90 -1.69 -6.16 -11.39
CA PHE A 90 -0.89 -6.71 -12.47
C PHE A 90 -0.84 -5.77 -13.68
N PHE A 91 -1.99 -5.22 -14.10
CA PHE A 91 -2.03 -4.26 -15.20
C PHE A 91 -1.29 -2.96 -14.85
N ALA A 92 -1.44 -2.43 -13.64
CA ALA A 92 -0.67 -1.25 -13.21
C ALA A 92 0.85 -1.51 -13.19
N ASN A 93 1.26 -2.70 -12.74
CA ASN A 93 2.66 -3.13 -12.78
C ASN A 93 3.19 -3.23 -14.23
N LEU A 94 2.40 -3.72 -15.19
CA LEU A 94 2.76 -3.72 -16.61
C LEU A 94 2.95 -2.32 -17.17
N LEU A 95 2.09 -1.38 -16.77
CA LEU A 95 2.21 0.04 -17.11
C LEU A 95 3.36 0.74 -16.37
N ARG A 96 4.00 0.08 -15.41
CA ARG A 96 5.07 0.60 -14.53
C ARG A 96 4.63 1.83 -13.74
N VAL A 97 3.36 1.88 -13.36
CA VAL A 97 2.79 2.98 -12.55
C VAL A 97 2.41 2.43 -11.18
N PRO A 98 2.84 3.04 -10.07
CA PRO A 98 2.45 2.60 -8.76
C PRO A 98 0.95 2.84 -8.52
N GLN A 99 0.26 1.80 -8.08
CA GLN A 99 -1.18 1.80 -7.84
C GLN A 99 -1.52 1.82 -6.34
N SER A 100 -2.71 2.35 -6.05
CA SER A 100 -3.37 2.22 -4.76
C SER A 100 -4.03 0.84 -4.55
N THR A 101 -3.28 -0.15 -4.06
CA THR A 101 -3.81 -1.50 -3.82
C THR A 101 -4.93 -1.50 -2.78
N SER A 102 -4.78 -0.76 -1.68
CA SER A 102 -5.78 -0.69 -0.61
C SER A 102 -7.13 -0.15 -1.10
N GLN A 103 -7.13 0.88 -1.96
CA GLN A 103 -8.37 1.35 -2.59
C GLN A 103 -8.96 0.29 -3.51
N SER A 104 -8.13 -0.42 -4.26
CA SER A 104 -8.60 -1.45 -5.19
C SER A 104 -9.21 -2.65 -4.46
N THR A 105 -8.66 -3.03 -3.31
CA THR A 105 -9.26 -4.04 -2.43
C THR A 105 -10.59 -3.58 -1.86
N VAL A 106 -10.66 -2.36 -1.30
CA VAL A 106 -11.92 -1.81 -0.79
C VAL A 106 -12.96 -1.73 -1.91
N LEU A 107 -12.60 -1.26 -3.09
CA LEU A 107 -13.54 -1.14 -4.21
C LEU A 107 -13.95 -2.50 -4.80
N ALA A 108 -13.08 -3.51 -4.80
CA ALA A 108 -13.47 -4.88 -5.14
C ALA A 108 -14.49 -5.45 -4.14
N LEU A 109 -14.27 -5.22 -2.83
CA LEU A 109 -15.23 -5.58 -1.78
C LEU A 109 -16.56 -4.87 -1.97
N VAL A 110 -16.55 -3.56 -2.23
CA VAL A 110 -17.75 -2.77 -2.52
C VAL A 110 -18.45 -3.28 -3.77
N GLY A 111 -17.72 -3.67 -4.82
CA GLY A 111 -18.30 -4.25 -6.05
C GLY A 111 -19.11 -5.50 -5.78
N CYS A 112 -18.55 -6.45 -5.02
CA CYS A 112 -19.27 -7.64 -4.57
C CYS A 112 -20.47 -7.29 -3.67
N ALA A 113 -20.29 -6.39 -2.71
CA ALA A 113 -21.32 -6.06 -1.72
C ALA A 113 -22.50 -5.29 -2.31
N VAL A 114 -22.26 -4.45 -3.32
CA VAL A 114 -23.31 -3.77 -4.08
C VAL A 114 -24.11 -4.77 -4.90
N TYR A 115 -23.47 -5.75 -5.53
CA TYR A 115 -24.19 -6.78 -6.27
C TYR A 115 -25.09 -7.64 -5.36
N LEU A 116 -24.57 -8.01 -4.18
CA LEU A 116 -25.28 -8.84 -3.20
C LEU A 116 -26.26 -8.07 -2.29
N ASP A 117 -26.44 -6.76 -2.52
CA ASP A 117 -27.28 -5.87 -1.71
C ASP A 117 -27.00 -5.92 -0.20
N ASN A 118 -25.73 -6.00 0.19
CA ASN A 118 -25.32 -6.16 1.59
C ASN A 118 -24.12 -5.28 1.99
N LEU A 119 -23.93 -4.16 1.27
CA LEU A 119 -22.87 -3.19 1.54
C LEU A 119 -22.97 -2.57 2.93
N GLN A 120 -21.88 -2.67 3.70
CA GLN A 120 -21.76 -1.98 4.99
C GLN A 120 -21.15 -0.59 4.80
N THR A 121 -21.97 0.43 5.01
CA THR A 121 -21.64 1.81 4.63
C THR A 121 -20.99 2.63 5.74
N ASN A 122 -21.23 2.28 7.01
CA ASN A 122 -20.82 3.08 8.18
C ASN A 122 -19.34 3.44 8.13
N LYS A 123 -18.45 2.45 8.27
CA LYS A 123 -17.01 2.70 8.30
C LYS A 123 -16.46 3.21 6.97
N LEU A 124 -17.05 2.77 5.86
CA LEU A 124 -16.66 3.17 4.51
C LEU A 124 -16.76 4.69 4.33
N PHE A 125 -17.92 5.28 4.65
CA PHE A 125 -18.15 6.72 4.45
C PHE A 125 -17.65 7.58 5.62
N THR A 126 -17.62 7.06 6.85
CA THR A 126 -17.19 7.89 8.00
C THR A 126 -15.67 7.94 8.18
N TRP A 127 -14.95 6.88 7.79
CA TRP A 127 -13.51 6.75 8.08
C TRP A 127 -12.68 6.47 6.83
N ILE A 128 -13.03 5.47 6.04
CA ILE A 128 -12.18 5.03 4.92
C ILE A 128 -12.04 6.13 3.86
N ILE A 129 -13.16 6.55 3.27
CA ILE A 129 -13.16 7.56 2.21
C ILE A 129 -12.58 8.90 2.70
N PRO A 130 -12.99 9.46 3.86
CA PRO A 130 -12.41 10.71 4.36
C PRO A 130 -10.90 10.64 4.57
N THR A 131 -10.36 9.55 5.11
CA THR A 131 -8.92 9.38 5.32
C THR A 131 -8.14 9.35 4.01
N TRP A 132 -8.70 8.80 2.93
CA TRP A 132 -8.05 8.78 1.62
C TRP A 132 -7.86 10.18 1.01
N PHE A 133 -8.66 11.17 1.42
CA PHE A 133 -8.45 12.56 1.02
C PHE A 133 -7.64 13.34 2.06
N ALA A 134 -7.96 13.16 3.34
CA ALA A 134 -7.34 13.90 4.43
C ALA A 134 -5.83 13.60 4.56
N TYR A 135 -5.41 12.33 4.50
CA TYR A 135 -4.02 11.98 4.77
C TYR A 135 -3.06 12.42 3.65
N PRO A 136 -3.39 12.28 2.34
CA PRO A 136 -2.57 12.88 1.30
C PRO A 136 -2.50 14.41 1.41
N LEU A 137 -3.58 15.08 1.80
CA LEU A 137 -3.56 16.53 2.03
C LEU A 137 -2.64 16.93 3.19
N VAL A 138 -2.69 16.18 4.30
CA VAL A 138 -1.78 16.37 5.45
C VAL A 138 -0.34 16.10 5.04
N ALA A 139 -0.06 15.02 4.32
CA ALA A 139 1.26 14.68 3.81
C ALA A 139 1.81 15.79 2.89
N PHE A 140 0.97 16.29 1.99
CA PHE A 140 1.29 17.43 1.12
C PHE A 140 1.62 18.68 1.93
N ALA A 141 0.75 19.08 2.86
CA ALA A 141 0.91 20.31 3.63
C ALA A 141 2.18 20.29 4.49
N ILE A 142 2.41 19.20 5.23
CA ILE A 142 3.60 19.03 6.07
C ILE A 142 4.87 19.04 5.19
N THR A 143 4.85 18.33 4.06
CA THR A 143 6.01 18.29 3.15
C THR A 143 6.24 19.63 2.46
N TYR A 144 5.19 20.35 2.09
CA TYR A 144 5.31 21.67 1.48
C TYR A 144 5.94 22.67 2.45
N LEU A 145 5.52 22.66 3.72
CA LEU A 145 6.10 23.50 4.77
C LEU A 145 7.56 23.15 5.03
N PHE A 146 7.87 21.86 5.17
CA PHE A 146 9.24 21.35 5.29
C PHE A 146 10.08 21.82 4.10
N ALA A 147 9.62 21.58 2.88
CA ALA A 147 10.35 21.95 1.68
C ALA A 147 10.55 23.47 1.57
N ARG A 148 9.54 24.26 1.94
CA ARG A 148 9.63 25.72 1.95
C ARG A 148 10.64 26.23 2.98
N PHE A 149 10.75 25.58 4.13
CA PHE A 149 11.71 25.97 5.17
C PHE A 149 13.13 25.50 4.88
N PHE A 150 13.32 24.30 4.32
CA PHE A 150 14.67 23.75 4.11
C PHE A 150 15.24 24.01 2.70
N TYR A 151 14.42 24.17 1.67
CA TYR A 151 14.88 24.39 0.29
C TYR A 151 14.75 25.85 -0.20
N ARG A 152 13.89 26.69 0.42
CA ARG A 152 13.62 28.07 -0.06
C ARG A 152 14.48 29.19 0.56
N PRO A 153 14.94 29.15 1.84
CA PRO A 153 15.67 30.29 2.42
C PRO A 153 17.14 30.42 1.99
N LEU A 154 17.64 29.58 1.08
CA LEU A 154 18.99 29.76 0.53
C LEU A 154 18.98 30.94 -0.45
N LYS A 155 19.38 32.13 0.02
CA LYS A 155 19.89 33.18 -0.86
C LYS A 155 21.01 32.57 -1.70
N LYS A 156 21.15 32.98 -2.97
CA LYS A 156 22.19 32.50 -3.93
C LYS A 156 23.62 32.37 -3.37
N SER A 157 23.93 33.01 -2.24
CA SER A 157 25.24 33.11 -1.60
C SER A 157 25.52 32.14 -0.44
N GLU A 158 24.51 31.50 0.16
CA GLU A 158 24.75 30.51 1.23
C GLU A 158 24.04 29.22 0.84
N ARG A 159 24.73 28.41 0.04
CA ARG A 159 24.33 27.02 -0.16
C ARG A 159 24.81 26.25 1.06
N ILE A 160 23.90 25.85 1.96
CA ILE A 160 24.18 24.67 2.77
C ILE A 160 24.49 23.57 1.77
N ASN A 161 25.72 23.05 1.81
CA ASN A 161 26.16 22.05 0.85
C ASN A 161 25.47 20.73 1.21
N PHE A 162 24.24 20.54 0.73
CA PHE A 162 23.43 19.35 1.00
C PHE A 162 24.16 18.06 0.64
N ASP A 163 25.07 18.14 -0.33
CA ASP A 163 25.95 17.04 -0.73
C ASP A 163 26.94 16.66 0.38
N GLN A 164 27.43 17.62 1.18
CA GLN A 164 28.28 17.35 2.35
C GLN A 164 27.48 16.82 3.53
N VAL A 165 26.25 17.31 3.75
CA VAL A 165 25.33 16.75 4.74
C VAL A 165 25.06 15.29 4.42
N ALA A 166 24.88 14.93 3.14
CA ALA A 166 24.68 13.56 2.67
C ALA A 166 25.85 12.59 2.96
N VAL A 167 27.09 13.09 3.13
CA VAL A 167 28.28 12.24 3.38
C VAL A 167 28.36 11.74 4.83
N HIS A 168 27.69 12.40 5.79
CA HIS A 168 27.82 12.01 7.19
C HIS A 168 27.19 10.62 7.45
N PRO A 169 27.90 9.69 8.12
CA PRO A 169 27.44 8.31 8.31
C PRO A 169 26.08 8.20 9.00
N ILE A 170 25.69 9.20 9.81
CA ILE A 170 24.36 9.27 10.42
C ILE A 170 23.22 9.18 9.39
N TRP A 171 23.37 9.79 8.21
CA TRP A 171 22.34 9.77 7.17
C TRP A 171 22.21 8.41 6.51
N LYS A 172 23.30 7.64 6.46
CA LYS A 172 23.24 6.24 6.05
C LYS A 172 22.31 5.47 6.98
N TYR A 173 22.55 5.57 8.29
CA TYR A 173 21.74 4.86 9.28
C TYR A 173 20.29 5.34 9.29
N LEU A 174 20.04 6.65 9.26
CA LEU A 174 18.70 7.22 9.25
C LEU A 174 17.90 6.88 7.99
N THR A 175 18.54 6.89 6.81
CA THR A 175 17.86 6.53 5.56
C THR A 175 17.50 5.06 5.55
N VAL A 176 18.38 4.17 6.01
CA VAL A 176 18.09 2.73 6.11
C VAL A 176 17.02 2.45 7.17
N ALA A 177 17.11 3.07 8.34
CA ALA A 177 16.12 2.91 9.40
C ALA A 177 14.72 3.39 8.97
N SER A 178 14.63 4.54 8.31
CA SER A 178 13.35 5.03 7.76
C SER A 178 12.81 4.12 6.65
N SER A 179 13.68 3.50 5.85
CA SER A 179 13.27 2.50 4.84
C SER A 179 12.65 1.25 5.49
N CYS A 180 13.28 0.74 6.55
CA CYS A 180 12.74 -0.36 7.36
C CYS A 180 11.41 0.04 8.03
N TYR A 181 11.29 1.29 8.49
CA TYR A 181 10.06 1.80 9.07
C TYR A 181 8.92 1.91 8.04
N VAL A 182 9.21 2.30 6.80
CA VAL A 182 8.24 2.23 5.70
C VAL A 182 7.82 0.78 5.44
N ALA A 183 8.76 -0.17 5.36
CA ALA A 183 8.46 -1.58 5.17
C ALA A 183 7.57 -2.14 6.31
N PHE A 184 7.85 -1.78 7.56
CA PHE A 184 7.00 -2.09 8.71
C PHE A 184 5.58 -1.52 8.55
N SER A 185 5.48 -0.26 8.13
CA SER A 185 4.18 0.40 7.96
C SER A 185 3.38 -0.23 6.81
N ILE A 186 4.03 -0.64 5.71
CA ILE A 186 3.44 -1.47 4.65
C ILE A 186 2.92 -2.80 5.23
N GLY A 187 3.72 -3.46 6.08
CA GLY A 187 3.31 -4.65 6.81
C GLY A 187 1.98 -4.46 7.57
N SER A 188 1.88 -3.37 8.31
CA SER A 188 0.71 -3.05 9.13
C SER A 188 -0.57 -2.78 8.35
N ASN A 189 -0.48 -2.49 7.04
CA ASN A 189 -1.62 -2.02 6.27
C ASN A 189 -1.89 -2.88 5.03
N ASN A 190 -0.87 -3.11 4.21
CA ASN A 190 -1.06 -3.69 2.88
C ASN A 190 -1.18 -5.22 2.92
N VAL A 191 -0.59 -5.90 3.91
CA VAL A 191 -0.73 -7.37 4.02
C VAL A 191 -2.19 -7.76 4.25
N ALA A 192 -2.95 -6.90 4.94
CA ALA A 192 -4.38 -7.09 5.17
C ALA A 192 -5.21 -7.10 3.87
N ASN A 193 -4.73 -6.53 2.76
CA ASN A 193 -5.44 -6.53 1.49
C ASN A 193 -5.66 -7.94 0.92
N ALA A 194 -4.78 -8.88 1.26
CA ALA A 194 -4.97 -10.31 0.97
C ALA A 194 -5.42 -11.09 2.22
N ALA A 195 -4.83 -10.79 3.38
CA ALA A 195 -5.14 -11.52 4.62
C ALA A 195 -6.56 -11.29 5.15
N GLY A 196 -7.18 -10.13 4.91
CA GLY A 196 -8.55 -9.80 5.35
C GLY A 196 -9.60 -10.73 4.76
N PRO A 197 -9.74 -10.79 3.41
CA PRO A 197 -10.67 -11.71 2.76
C PRO A 197 -10.38 -13.19 3.09
N LEU A 198 -9.10 -13.58 3.17
CA LEU A 198 -8.72 -14.94 3.56
C LEU A 198 -9.11 -15.25 5.01
N SER A 199 -8.97 -14.30 5.93
CA SER A 199 -9.33 -14.47 7.34
C SER A 199 -10.82 -14.79 7.49
N SER A 200 -11.70 -14.09 6.79
CA SER A 200 -13.14 -14.37 6.83
C SER A 200 -13.49 -15.69 6.15
N LEU A 201 -12.84 -16.02 5.04
CA LEU A 201 -13.00 -17.34 4.42
C LEU A 201 -12.70 -18.46 5.42
N PHE A 202 -11.54 -18.43 6.05
CA PHE A 202 -11.15 -19.48 6.99
C PHE A 202 -12.03 -19.48 8.24
N SER A 203 -12.43 -18.31 8.74
CA SER A 203 -13.36 -18.23 9.88
C SER A 203 -14.70 -18.89 9.55
N ASN A 204 -15.25 -18.68 8.35
CA ASN A 204 -16.47 -19.35 7.91
C ASN A 204 -16.31 -20.87 7.77
N VAL A 205 -15.17 -21.32 7.21
CA VAL A 205 -14.87 -22.75 7.05
C VAL A 205 -14.80 -23.46 8.40
N PHE A 206 -14.18 -22.81 9.39
CA PHE A 206 -14.08 -23.33 10.75
C PHE A 206 -15.30 -23.01 11.62
N GLN A 207 -16.34 -22.40 11.05
CA GLN A 207 -17.57 -22.01 11.76
C GLN A 207 -17.33 -21.11 12.98
N ILE A 208 -16.32 -20.25 12.90
CA ILE A 208 -15.97 -19.30 13.95
C ILE A 208 -16.83 -18.04 13.81
N PRO A 209 -17.65 -17.71 14.82
CA PRO A 209 -18.52 -16.54 14.76
C PRO A 209 -17.75 -15.22 14.72
N PRO A 210 -18.30 -14.18 14.07
CA PRO A 210 -17.75 -12.83 14.18
C PRO A 210 -17.71 -12.36 15.64
N GLY A 211 -16.54 -11.89 16.10
CA GLY A 211 -16.35 -11.40 17.47
C GLY A 211 -15.72 -12.42 18.43
N ASP A 212 -15.57 -13.68 18.01
CA ASP A 212 -14.83 -14.69 18.75
C ASP A 212 -13.32 -14.34 18.80
N PRO A 213 -12.61 -14.53 19.94
CA PRO A 213 -11.15 -14.43 20.00
C PRO A 213 -10.42 -15.22 18.90
N ASP A 214 -10.95 -16.36 18.48
CA ASP A 214 -10.37 -17.22 17.44
C ASP A 214 -10.41 -16.54 16.05
N PHE A 215 -11.36 -15.63 15.81
CA PHE A 215 -11.38 -14.82 14.58
C PHE A 215 -10.13 -13.94 14.47
N THR A 216 -9.66 -13.42 15.62
CA THR A 216 -8.43 -12.63 15.69
C THR A 216 -7.20 -13.48 15.42
N LEU A 217 -7.19 -14.70 15.96
CA LEU A 217 -6.10 -15.66 15.76
C LEU A 217 -6.00 -16.08 14.30
N ILE A 218 -7.12 -16.35 13.61
CA ILE A 218 -7.14 -16.63 12.17
C ILE A 218 -6.62 -15.44 11.37
N GLY A 219 -7.02 -14.22 11.73
CA GLY A 219 -6.52 -13.01 11.08
C GLY A 219 -5.00 -12.86 11.21
N LEU A 220 -4.44 -13.14 12.38
CA LEU A 220 -3.00 -13.15 12.62
C LEU A 220 -2.30 -14.28 11.83
N ALA A 221 -2.87 -15.48 11.79
CA ALA A 221 -2.35 -16.58 10.99
C ALA A 221 -2.32 -16.23 9.49
N ALA A 222 -3.39 -15.62 8.97
CA ALA A 222 -3.44 -15.15 7.59
C ALA A 222 -2.36 -14.10 7.29
N LEU A 223 -2.11 -13.18 8.22
CA LEU A 223 -1.01 -12.20 8.10
C LEU A 223 0.37 -12.88 8.05
N ILE A 224 0.62 -13.86 8.92
CA ILE A 224 1.88 -14.61 8.96
C ILE A 224 2.09 -15.42 7.68
N VAL A 225 1.04 -15.99 7.10
CA VAL A 225 1.11 -16.75 5.85
C VAL A 225 1.35 -15.83 4.66
N VAL A 226 0.70 -14.66 4.61
CA VAL A 226 0.75 -13.74 3.46
C VAL A 226 2.02 -12.88 3.46
N ALA A 227 2.46 -12.38 4.61
CA ALA A 227 3.56 -11.40 4.68
C ALA A 227 4.90 -11.86 4.07
N PRO A 228 5.35 -13.12 4.22
CA PRO A 228 6.61 -13.60 3.61
C PRO A 228 6.64 -13.46 2.08
N TRP A 229 5.48 -13.52 1.43
CA TRP A 229 5.36 -13.39 -0.03
C TRP A 229 5.67 -11.98 -0.54
N PHE A 230 5.61 -10.96 0.33
CA PHE A 230 6.09 -9.63 -0.02
C PHE A 230 7.61 -9.62 -0.24
N GLY A 231 8.37 -10.33 0.59
CA GLY A 231 9.82 -10.51 0.43
C GLY A 231 10.15 -11.27 -0.86
N ILE A 232 9.40 -12.33 -1.16
CA ILE A 232 9.52 -13.09 -2.42
C ILE A 232 9.24 -12.19 -3.63
N GLY A 233 8.15 -11.41 -3.60
CA GLY A 233 7.82 -10.44 -4.64
C GLY A 233 8.90 -9.38 -4.85
N SER A 234 9.45 -8.86 -3.75
CA SER A 234 10.59 -7.93 -3.79
C SER A 234 11.81 -8.56 -4.46
N SER A 235 12.07 -9.86 -4.25
CA SER A 235 13.18 -10.57 -4.87
C SER A 235 12.98 -10.76 -6.38
N LEU A 236 11.77 -11.16 -6.80
CA LEU A 236 11.47 -11.49 -8.19
C LEU A 236 11.38 -10.26 -9.10
N MET A 237 10.79 -9.17 -8.61
CA MET A 237 10.43 -8.01 -9.44
C MET A 237 10.81 -6.66 -8.84
N GLY A 238 11.19 -6.60 -7.56
CA GLY A 238 11.46 -5.34 -6.85
C GLY A 238 12.63 -4.53 -7.45
N GLU A 239 13.64 -5.19 -8.02
CA GLU A 239 14.76 -4.48 -8.68
C GLU A 239 14.29 -3.63 -9.87
N ARG A 240 13.38 -4.16 -10.69
CA ARG A 240 12.89 -3.47 -11.89
C ARG A 240 12.10 -2.22 -11.52
N VAL A 241 11.30 -2.29 -10.45
CA VAL A 241 10.44 -1.19 -9.96
C VAL A 241 11.25 -0.15 -9.17
N THR A 242 12.25 -0.58 -8.40
CA THR A 242 13.12 0.33 -7.63
C THR A 242 14.06 1.13 -8.51
N ARG A 243 14.59 0.56 -9.62
CA ARG A 243 15.58 1.24 -10.46
C ARG A 243 15.06 2.56 -11.04
N THR A 244 13.83 2.58 -11.54
CA THR A 244 13.21 3.80 -12.10
C THR A 244 12.92 4.83 -11.01
N THR A 245 12.40 4.37 -9.87
CA THR A 245 12.02 5.25 -8.75
C THR A 245 13.23 5.83 -8.01
N SER A 246 14.34 5.08 -7.92
CA SER A 246 15.57 5.52 -7.23
C SER A 246 16.24 6.72 -7.90
N GLN A 247 16.18 6.81 -9.23
CA GLN A 247 16.82 7.90 -9.97
C GLN A 247 16.10 9.24 -9.74
N GLU A 248 14.78 9.20 -9.56
CA GLU A 248 13.98 10.38 -9.25
C GLU A 248 14.13 10.80 -7.78
N ILE A 249 14.22 9.84 -6.85
CA ILE A 249 14.33 10.13 -5.41
C ILE A 249 15.71 10.67 -5.01
N VAL A 250 16.78 10.27 -5.72
CA VAL A 250 18.14 10.80 -5.51
C VAL A 250 18.19 12.33 -5.61
N LEU A 251 17.28 12.94 -6.40
CA LEU A 251 17.20 14.40 -6.58
C LEU A 251 16.77 15.18 -5.32
N PHE A 252 16.33 14.49 -4.26
CA PHE A 252 15.87 15.10 -3.01
C PHE A 252 16.90 15.02 -1.85
N GLY A 253 17.98 14.24 -2.04
CA GLY A 253 19.02 14.01 -1.04
C GLY A 253 18.56 13.14 0.16
N PRO A 254 19.49 12.65 1.00
CA PRO A 254 19.17 11.75 2.11
C PRO A 254 18.20 12.33 3.15
N LEU A 255 18.31 13.64 3.43
CA LEU A 255 17.41 14.35 4.34
C LEU A 255 15.96 14.31 3.85
N GLY A 256 15.73 14.72 2.59
CA GLY A 256 14.39 14.76 2.00
C GLY A 256 13.79 13.37 1.91
N ALA A 257 14.58 12.38 1.48
CA ALA A 257 14.14 10.99 1.43
C ALA A 257 13.77 10.44 2.82
N THR A 258 14.62 10.64 3.83
CA THR A 258 14.36 10.19 5.21
C THR A 258 13.09 10.85 5.76
N PHE A 259 12.90 12.14 5.50
CA PHE A 259 11.70 12.88 5.93
C PHE A 259 10.42 12.32 5.29
N ILE A 260 10.39 12.17 3.96
CA ILE A 260 9.23 11.62 3.24
C ILE A 260 8.92 10.20 3.72
N SER A 261 9.94 9.35 3.82
CA SER A 261 9.79 7.97 4.30
C SER A 261 9.19 7.94 5.71
N THR A 262 9.69 8.79 6.61
CA THR A 262 9.20 8.84 7.99
C THR A 262 7.76 9.35 8.05
N LEU A 263 7.46 10.46 7.38
CA LEU A 263 6.12 11.04 7.38
C LEU A 263 5.07 10.08 6.81
N THR A 264 5.35 9.48 5.66
CA THR A 264 4.38 8.59 4.99
C THR A 264 4.22 7.27 5.73
N ALA A 265 5.29 6.71 6.29
CA ALA A 265 5.22 5.57 7.19
C ALA A 265 4.39 5.88 8.44
N THR A 266 4.62 7.02 9.09
CA THR A 266 3.85 7.43 10.27
C THR A 266 2.38 7.60 9.96
N LEU A 267 2.02 8.29 8.88
CA LEU A 267 0.61 8.44 8.48
C LEU A 267 -0.04 7.09 8.18
N LEU A 268 0.65 6.20 7.45
CA LEU A 268 0.14 4.87 7.17
C LEU A 268 -0.07 4.04 8.44
N LEU A 269 0.91 4.05 9.36
CA LEU A 269 0.83 3.34 10.62
C LEU A 269 -0.26 3.91 11.54
N LEU A 270 -0.45 5.23 11.55
CA LEU A 270 -1.56 5.88 12.27
C LEU A 270 -2.91 5.44 11.71
N ALA A 271 -3.07 5.33 10.39
CA ALA A 271 -4.29 4.79 9.79
C ALA A 271 -4.57 3.36 10.28
N SER A 272 -3.55 2.50 10.26
CA SER A 272 -3.64 1.11 10.71
C SER A 272 -3.98 1.01 12.21
N LEU A 273 -3.26 1.72 13.07
CA LEU A 273 -3.34 1.57 14.52
C LEU A 273 -4.55 2.28 15.15
N THR A 274 -5.01 3.39 14.61
CA THR A 274 -6.12 4.13 15.24
C THR A 274 -7.46 3.51 14.90
N ARG A 275 -7.73 3.35 13.61
CA ARG A 275 -9.05 2.96 13.08
C ARG A 275 -9.00 1.74 12.17
N GLY A 276 -7.83 1.16 11.90
CA GLY A 276 -7.70 0.01 10.98
C GLY A 276 -7.97 0.39 9.53
N ILE A 277 -7.67 1.62 9.11
CA ILE A 277 -8.09 2.11 7.79
C ILE A 277 -7.11 1.60 6.72
N PRO A 278 -7.58 0.81 5.74
CA PRO A 278 -6.77 0.44 4.58
C PRO A 278 -6.43 1.71 3.78
N THR A 279 -5.15 2.06 3.72
CA THR A 279 -4.67 3.34 3.18
C THR A 279 -3.55 3.10 2.16
N SER A 280 -3.35 4.05 1.25
CA SER A 280 -2.41 3.93 0.14
C SER A 280 -1.12 4.70 0.41
N LEU A 281 -0.01 3.99 0.62
CA LEU A 281 1.31 4.62 0.74
C LEU A 281 1.69 5.39 -0.53
N VAL A 282 1.30 4.90 -1.70
CA VAL A 282 1.58 5.53 -3.00
C VAL A 282 0.98 6.94 -3.05
N GLN A 283 -0.26 7.11 -2.56
CA GLN A 283 -0.90 8.43 -2.51
C GLN A 283 -0.18 9.40 -1.58
N LEU A 284 0.24 8.92 -0.41
CA LEU A 284 1.01 9.72 0.55
C LEU A 284 2.36 10.16 -0.06
N ASN A 285 3.09 9.24 -0.68
CA ASN A 285 4.38 9.53 -1.31
C ASN A 285 4.26 10.51 -2.46
N THR A 286 3.29 10.32 -3.36
CA THR A 286 3.09 11.22 -4.48
C THR A 286 2.64 12.60 -4.01
N ALA A 287 1.82 12.72 -2.96
CA ALA A 287 1.49 14.00 -2.35
C ALA A 287 2.74 14.74 -1.85
N CYS A 288 3.66 14.03 -1.19
CA CYS A 288 4.96 14.57 -0.77
C CYS A 288 5.83 15.00 -1.97
N ILE A 289 5.91 14.19 -3.03
CA ILE A 289 6.69 14.49 -4.24
C ILE A 289 6.15 15.74 -4.94
N ILE A 290 4.82 15.85 -5.10
CA ILE A 290 4.18 17.04 -5.69
C ILE A 290 4.48 18.28 -4.83
N ALA A 291 4.40 18.16 -3.51
CA ALA A 291 4.70 19.27 -2.60
C ALA A 291 6.14 19.79 -2.77
N ILE A 292 7.14 18.91 -2.84
CA ILE A 292 8.53 19.30 -3.07
C ILE A 292 8.72 19.88 -4.48
N GLY A 293 8.13 19.25 -5.50
CA GLY A 293 8.15 19.74 -6.87
C GLY A 293 7.64 21.18 -6.96
N MET A 294 6.51 21.47 -6.32
CA MET A 294 5.91 22.80 -6.28
C MET A 294 6.82 23.86 -5.64
N VAL A 295 7.60 23.49 -4.62
CA VAL A 295 8.55 24.41 -3.99
C VAL A 295 9.80 24.63 -4.84
N LYS A 296 10.32 23.60 -5.50
CA LYS A 296 11.57 23.67 -6.27
C LYS A 296 11.39 24.24 -7.69
N ALA A 297 10.34 23.82 -8.40
CA ALA A 297 10.11 24.12 -9.81
C ALA A 297 8.87 25.02 -10.06
N GLY A 298 8.01 25.18 -9.05
CA GLY A 298 6.76 25.94 -9.17
C GLY A 298 5.59 25.08 -9.67
N PHE A 299 4.37 25.50 -9.33
CA PHE A 299 3.14 24.74 -9.54
C PHE A 299 2.92 24.31 -10.99
N LYS A 300 3.03 25.25 -11.93
CA LYS A 300 2.73 25.00 -13.35
C LYS A 300 3.63 23.91 -13.92
N GLN A 301 4.93 23.96 -13.63
CA GLN A 301 5.89 22.98 -14.12
C GLN A 301 5.62 21.59 -13.51
N THR A 302 5.42 21.51 -12.19
CA THR A 302 5.12 20.23 -11.52
C THR A 302 3.81 19.60 -11.99
N ALA A 303 2.76 20.39 -12.22
CA ALA A 303 1.47 19.86 -12.65
C ALA A 303 1.52 19.30 -14.09
N THR A 304 2.37 19.84 -14.94
CA THR A 304 2.53 19.38 -16.34
C THR A 304 3.58 18.28 -16.50
N GLU A 305 4.32 17.92 -15.45
CA GLU A 305 5.28 16.82 -15.49
C GLU A 305 4.55 15.52 -15.80
N THR A 306 4.96 14.84 -16.88
CA THR A 306 4.24 13.67 -17.45
C THR A 306 3.94 12.56 -16.44
N ALA A 307 4.78 12.41 -15.41
CA ALA A 307 4.57 11.45 -14.33
C ALA A 307 3.31 11.74 -13.51
N VAL A 308 2.99 13.01 -13.21
CA VAL A 308 1.90 13.40 -12.30
C VAL A 308 0.52 13.07 -12.89
N PRO A 309 0.15 13.49 -14.12
CA PRO A 309 -1.14 13.11 -14.71
C PRO A 309 -1.28 11.60 -14.90
N ARG A 310 -0.19 10.91 -15.26
CA ARG A 310 -0.20 9.45 -15.42
C ARG A 310 -0.50 8.74 -14.10
N LEU A 311 0.10 9.19 -12.99
CA LEU A 311 -0.18 8.67 -11.65
C LEU A 311 -1.64 8.88 -11.26
N LEU A 312 -2.15 10.10 -11.41
CA LEU A 312 -3.53 10.45 -11.08
C LEU A 312 -4.55 9.63 -11.91
N ALA A 313 -4.27 9.41 -13.20
CA ALA A 313 -5.12 8.60 -14.07
C ALA A 313 -5.20 7.14 -13.60
N VAL A 314 -4.06 6.51 -13.26
CA VAL A 314 -4.04 5.12 -12.76
C VAL A 314 -4.72 5.01 -11.40
N TRP A 315 -4.58 6.01 -10.53
CA TRP A 315 -5.27 6.02 -9.25
C TRP A 315 -6.79 6.10 -9.37
N ALA A 316 -7.30 6.80 -10.37
CA ALA A 316 -8.73 6.83 -10.66
C ALA A 316 -9.18 5.51 -11.33
N ALA A 317 -8.44 5.04 -12.32
CA ALA A 317 -8.86 3.90 -13.14
C ALA A 317 -8.76 2.55 -12.42
N ALA A 318 -7.69 2.30 -11.66
CA ALA A 318 -7.41 0.96 -11.15
C ALA A 318 -8.39 0.48 -10.05
N PRO A 319 -8.82 1.32 -9.08
CA PRO A 319 -9.87 0.94 -8.14
C PRO A 319 -11.23 0.77 -8.82
N VAL A 320 -11.54 1.59 -9.83
CA VAL A 320 -12.78 1.46 -10.61
C VAL A 320 -12.79 0.17 -11.42
N PHE A 321 -11.65 -0.20 -12.02
CA PHE A 321 -11.48 -1.49 -12.68
C PHE A 321 -11.67 -2.66 -11.70
N ALA A 322 -11.10 -2.58 -10.50
CA ALA A 322 -11.27 -3.61 -9.48
C ALA A 322 -12.73 -3.74 -9.04
N PHE A 323 -13.45 -2.62 -8.85
CA PHE A 323 -14.89 -2.62 -8.59
C PHE A 323 -15.68 -3.29 -9.72
N ALA A 324 -15.48 -2.84 -10.96
CA ALA A 324 -16.24 -3.33 -12.11
C ALA A 324 -15.98 -4.81 -12.39
N CYS A 325 -14.73 -5.24 -12.26
CA CYS A 325 -14.33 -6.64 -12.40
C CYS A 325 -14.95 -7.50 -11.29
N ALA A 326 -14.88 -7.08 -10.03
CA ALA A 326 -15.49 -7.81 -8.92
C ALA A 326 -17.02 -7.88 -9.06
N TYR A 327 -17.69 -6.76 -9.35
CA TYR A 327 -19.13 -6.72 -9.58
C TYR A 327 -19.56 -7.66 -10.71
N GLY A 328 -18.92 -7.56 -11.88
CA GLY A 328 -19.27 -8.37 -13.05
C GLY A 328 -19.01 -9.87 -12.86
N LEU A 329 -17.90 -10.23 -12.21
CA LEU A 329 -17.59 -11.62 -11.91
C LEU A 329 -18.53 -12.21 -10.85
N THR A 330 -18.94 -11.42 -9.85
CA THR A 330 -19.95 -11.84 -8.88
C THR A 330 -21.30 -12.07 -9.57
N ALA A 331 -21.70 -11.17 -10.48
CA ALA A 331 -22.91 -11.33 -11.26
C ALA A 331 -22.91 -12.59 -12.13
N LEU A 332 -21.78 -12.87 -12.77
CA LEU A 332 -21.60 -14.09 -13.55
C LEU A 332 -21.65 -15.34 -12.66
N ALA A 333 -20.97 -15.32 -11.52
CA ALA A 333 -20.93 -16.46 -10.60
C ALA A 333 -22.30 -16.76 -10.00
N ASP A 334 -23.10 -15.75 -9.67
CA ASP A 334 -24.47 -15.94 -9.17
C ASP A 334 -25.39 -16.53 -10.25
N GLY A 335 -25.31 -16.00 -11.48
CA GLY A 335 -26.06 -16.52 -12.63
C GLY A 335 -25.73 -17.97 -12.98
N LEU A 336 -24.51 -18.42 -12.67
CA LEU A 336 -24.06 -19.81 -12.81
C LEU A 336 -24.31 -20.68 -11.56
N GLY A 337 -24.85 -20.10 -10.48
CA GLY A 337 -25.12 -20.80 -9.23
C GLY A 337 -23.89 -21.15 -8.39
N TRP A 338 -22.75 -20.48 -8.62
CA TRP A 338 -21.47 -20.75 -7.95
C TRP A 338 -21.29 -20.03 -6.60
N LEU A 339 -22.22 -19.14 -6.25
CA LEU A 339 -22.21 -18.42 -4.96
C LEU A 339 -22.99 -19.13 -3.85
N ARG A 340 -23.64 -20.26 -4.16
CA ARG A 340 -24.47 -21.04 -3.22
C ARG A 340 -23.73 -22.26 -2.67
#